data_AF-A0A0Q1EHW1-F1
#
_entry.id   AF-A0A0Q1EHW1-F1
#
_cell.length_a   1.000
_cell.length_b   1.000
_cell.length_c   1.000
_cell.angle_alpha   90.00
_cell.angle_beta   90.00
_cell.angle_gamma   90.00
#
_symmetry.space_group_name_H-M   'P 1'
#
loop_
_entity.id
_entity.type
_entity.pdbx_description
1 polymer ?
#
loop_
_entity_poly.entity_id
_entity_poly.type
_entity_poly.pdbx_seq_one_letter_code
_entity_poly.pdbx_strand_id
1 'polypeptide(L)'
;MGDLQTIREELSIRDIWEARKRIVSIVNKTPLIQSFVLSEKAGRPVYLKLENVHDIGAFKVRGAANKILSLSEDVNYHFISEQKSHFFAHSFRKPSPLF
;
A
#
# COMPACT_ATOMS: atom_id res chain seq x y z
N MET A 1 -34.14 4.45 20.40
CA MET A 1 -33.49 4.73 19.10
C MET A 1 -32.13 5.31 19.44
N GLY A 2 -31.13 4.46 19.70
CA GLY A 2 -29.81 4.89 20.18
C GLY A 2 -28.90 5.16 19.00
N ASP A 3 -28.41 6.40 18.90
CA ASP A 3 -27.44 6.79 17.89
C ASP A 3 -26.18 5.93 18.01
N LEU A 4 -25.90 5.16 16.96
CA LEU A 4 -24.60 4.54 16.73
C LEU A 4 -23.60 5.67 16.46
N GLN A 5 -23.07 6.27 17.52
CA GLN A 5 -21.85 7.05 17.46
C GLN A 5 -20.77 6.13 16.89
N THR A 6 -20.57 6.22 15.58
CA THR A 6 -19.49 5.56 14.87
C THR A 6 -18.21 6.13 15.46
N ILE A 7 -17.57 5.36 16.34
CA ILE A 7 -16.25 5.69 16.88
C ILE A 7 -15.31 5.72 15.67
N ARG A 8 -15.08 6.90 15.12
CA ARG A 8 -13.93 7.11 14.23
C ARG A 8 -12.73 7.19 15.16
N GLU A 9 -12.05 6.06 15.37
CA GLU A 9 -10.73 6.10 15.98
C GLU A 9 -9.86 7.05 15.15
N GLU A 10 -9.42 8.15 15.77
CA GLU A 10 -8.54 9.10 15.11
C GLU A 10 -7.19 8.44 14.83
N LEU A 11 -6.86 8.30 13.54
CA LEU A 11 -5.53 7.86 13.13
C LEU A 11 -4.50 8.91 13.55
N SER A 12 -3.55 8.49 14.38
CA SER A 12 -2.46 9.33 14.86
C SER A 12 -1.17 9.07 14.08
N ILE A 13 -0.21 10.00 14.21
CA ILE A 13 1.14 9.78 13.68
C ILE A 13 1.80 8.54 14.30
N ARG A 14 1.45 8.20 15.54
CA ARG A 14 1.99 7.02 16.23
C ARG A 14 1.61 5.74 15.51
N ASP A 15 0.39 5.65 14.96
CA ASP A 15 -0.07 4.49 14.19
C ASP A 15 0.78 4.28 12.94
N ILE A 16 1.22 5.36 12.29
CA ILE A 16 2.11 5.33 11.13
C ILE A 16 3.50 4.80 11.53
N TRP A 17 4.03 5.24 12.68
CA TRP A 17 5.31 4.77 13.19
C TRP A 17 5.27 3.29 13.56
N GLU A 18 4.22 2.84 14.24
CA GLU A 18 4.06 1.42 14.58
C GLU A 18 3.83 0.57 13.34
N ALA A 19 3.12 1.09 12.33
CA ALA A 19 2.96 0.42 11.06
C ALA A 19 4.29 0.25 10.32
N ARG A 20 5.11 1.30 10.28
CA ARG A 20 6.45 1.25 9.72
C ARG A 20 7.31 0.18 10.39
N LYS A 21 7.31 0.12 11.73
CA LYS A 21 8.09 -0.89 12.48
C LYS A 21 7.65 -2.31 12.12
N ARG A 22 6.34 -2.56 12.02
CA ARG A 22 5.79 -3.88 11.67
C ARG A 22 6.22 -4.34 10.28
N ILE A 23 6.09 -3.48 9.26
CA ILE A 23 6.24 -3.91 7.86
C ILE A 23 7.68 -3.85 7.33
N VAL A 24 8.63 -3.27 8.06
CA VAL A 24 9.98 -2.97 7.55
C VAL A 24 10.75 -4.21 7.08
N SER A 25 10.46 -5.38 7.65
CA SER A 25 11.13 -6.65 7.30
C SER A 25 10.62 -7.27 6.00
N ILE A 26 9.44 -6.87 5.51
CA ILE A 26 8.78 -7.50 4.36
C ILE A 26 8.43 -6.53 3.24
N VAL A 27 8.37 -5.22 3.51
CA VAL A 27 8.03 -4.18 2.55
C VAL A 27 9.25 -3.32 2.26
N ASN A 28 9.73 -3.41 1.02
CA ASN A 28 10.89 -2.65 0.57
C ASN A 28 10.60 -1.15 0.37
N LYS A 29 11.67 -0.34 0.42
CA LYS A 29 11.58 1.06 0.01
C LYS A 29 11.56 1.15 -1.51
N THR A 30 10.56 1.83 -2.04
CA THR A 30 10.49 2.17 -3.47
C THR A 30 11.35 3.39 -3.78
N PRO A 31 11.87 3.51 -5.01
CA PRO A 31 12.58 4.70 -5.46
C PRO A 31 11.72 5.96 -5.37
N LEU A 32 12.38 7.08 -5.11
CA LEU A 32 11.85 8.43 -5.31
C LEU A 32 12.72 9.07 -6.40
N ILE A 33 12.17 9.24 -7.60
CA ILE A 33 12.94 9.66 -8.78
C ILE A 33 12.41 11.00 -9.26
N GLN A 34 13.31 11.95 -9.55
CA GLN A 34 12.91 13.21 -10.16
C GLN A 34 12.45 12.99 -11.60
N SER A 35 11.32 13.58 -11.97
CA SER A 35 10.88 13.65 -13.36
C SER A 35 11.27 15.00 -13.94
N PHE A 36 12.26 15.03 -14.83
CA PHE A 36 12.69 16.28 -15.47
C PHE A 36 11.59 16.90 -16.32
N VAL A 37 10.86 16.10 -17.09
CA VAL A 37 9.74 16.55 -17.93
C VAL A 37 8.63 17.21 -17.10
N LEU A 38 8.23 16.58 -15.98
CA LEU A 38 7.23 17.16 -15.10
C LEU A 38 7.77 18.37 -14.34
N SER A 39 9.06 18.35 -13.99
CA SER A 39 9.70 19.48 -13.30
C SER A 39 9.71 20.72 -14.17
N GLU A 40 10.07 20.57 -15.44
CA GLU A 40 10.05 21.65 -16.45
C GLU A 40 8.63 22.20 -16.63
N LYS A 41 7.65 21.31 -16.85
CA LYS A 41 6.24 21.70 -17.01
C LYS A 41 5.67 22.40 -15.78
N ALA A 42 6.10 22.01 -14.58
CA ALA A 42 5.60 22.58 -13.33
C ALA A 42 6.39 23.82 -12.86
N GLY A 43 7.52 24.15 -13.50
CA GLY A 43 8.42 25.22 -13.08
C GLY A 43 9.07 24.99 -11.71
N ARG A 44 9.08 23.74 -11.21
CA ARG A 44 9.62 23.35 -9.91
C ARG A 44 9.99 21.87 -9.88
N PRO A 45 10.91 21.40 -9.01
CA PRO A 45 11.22 19.98 -8.90
C PRO A 45 9.99 19.11 -8.62
N VAL A 46 9.76 18.09 -9.45
CA VAL A 46 8.71 17.08 -9.29
C VAL A 46 9.35 15.71 -9.15
N TYR A 47 8.99 15.00 -8.08
CA TYR A 47 9.48 13.66 -7.77
C TYR A 47 8.35 12.63 -7.84
N LEU A 48 8.66 11.48 -8.41
CA LEU A 48 7.76 10.34 -8.56
C LEU A 48 8.12 9.29 -7.51
N LYS A 49 7.15 8.93 -6.68
CA LYS A 49 7.25 7.81 -5.74
C LYS A 49 6.75 6.55 -6.42
N LEU A 50 7.68 5.68 -6.83
CA LEU A 50 7.39 4.55 -7.72
C LEU A 50 6.82 3.33 -6.98
N GLU A 51 5.67 3.48 -6.35
CA GLU A 51 4.99 2.37 -5.64
C GLU A 51 4.55 1.23 -6.55
N ASN A 52 4.46 1.47 -7.86
CA ASN A 52 4.18 0.45 -8.88
C ASN A 52 5.33 -0.55 -9.07
N VAL A 53 6.51 -0.29 -8.50
CA VAL A 53 7.68 -1.20 -8.58
C VAL A 53 7.70 -2.22 -7.42
N HIS A 54 6.74 -2.17 -6.48
CA HIS A 54 6.56 -3.29 -5.55
C HIS A 54 6.18 -4.57 -6.30
N ASP A 55 6.46 -5.73 -5.69
CA ASP A 55 6.23 -7.06 -6.28
C ASP A 55 4.78 -7.29 -6.75
N ILE A 56 3.82 -6.61 -6.11
CA ILE A 56 2.39 -6.69 -6.45
C ILE A 56 1.92 -5.57 -7.39
N GLY A 57 2.81 -4.69 -7.83
CA GLY A 57 2.51 -3.57 -8.73
C GLY A 57 1.81 -2.36 -8.09
N ALA A 58 1.68 -2.31 -6.76
CA ALA A 58 0.97 -1.22 -6.07
C ALA A 58 1.37 -1.02 -4.60
N PHE A 59 1.04 0.16 -4.06
CA PHE A 59 1.28 0.53 -2.66
C PHE A 59 0.49 -0.31 -1.64
N LYS A 60 -0.55 -1.03 -2.08
CA LYS A 60 -1.52 -1.72 -1.19
C LYS A 60 -0.86 -2.78 -0.30
N VAL A 61 0.29 -3.32 -0.72
CA VAL A 61 1.06 -4.29 0.06
C VAL A 61 1.40 -3.76 1.44
N ARG A 62 1.66 -2.45 1.57
CA ARG A 62 1.97 -1.80 2.86
C ARG A 62 0.84 -1.99 3.87
N GLY A 63 -0.40 -1.73 3.42
CA GLY A 63 -1.59 -1.83 4.27
C GLY A 63 -1.94 -3.27 4.62
N ALA A 64 -1.89 -4.18 3.65
CA ALA A 64 -2.13 -5.60 3.92
C ALA A 64 -1.09 -6.20 4.85
N ALA A 65 0.20 -5.96 4.59
CA ALA A 65 1.29 -6.36 5.46
C ALA A 65 1.06 -5.85 6.90
N ASN A 66 0.71 -4.57 7.03
CA ASN A 66 0.48 -3.96 8.33
C ASN A 66 -0.70 -4.58 9.09
N LYS A 67 -1.79 -4.89 8.36
CA LYS A 67 -2.98 -5.52 8.93
C LYS A 67 -2.67 -6.96 9.33
N ILE A 68 -2.11 -7.76 8.42
CA ILE A 68 -1.70 -9.15 8.65
C ILE A 68 -0.81 -9.26 9.90
N LEU A 69 0.25 -8.45 9.99
CA LEU A 69 1.19 -8.47 11.10
C LEU A 69 0.64 -7.86 12.40
N SER A 70 -0.56 -7.28 12.39
CA SER A 70 -1.23 -6.76 13.59
C SER A 70 -2.26 -7.73 14.19
N LEU A 71 -2.57 -8.81 13.48
CA LEU A 71 -3.53 -9.81 13.91
C LEU A 71 -2.83 -10.91 14.72
N SER A 72 -3.55 -11.56 15.63
CA SER A 72 -3.09 -12.79 16.29
C SER A 72 -2.97 -13.92 15.27
N GLU A 73 -2.16 -14.95 15.58
CA GLU A 73 -1.83 -16.04 14.65
C GLU A 73 -3.08 -16.73 14.07
N ASP A 74 -4.12 -16.95 14.89
CA ASP A 74 -5.37 -17.58 14.46
C ASP A 74 -6.15 -16.77 13.40
N VAL A 75 -6.11 -15.44 13.49
CA VAL A 75 -6.86 -14.55 12.58
C VAL A 75 -6.12 -14.34 11.26
N ASN A 76 -4.82 -14.62 11.23
CA ASN A 76 -3.96 -14.40 10.08
C ASN A 76 -4.31 -15.33 8.89
N TYR A 77 -4.60 -16.61 9.17
CA TYR A 77 -4.89 -17.60 8.13
C TYR A 77 -6.14 -17.30 7.29
N HIS A 78 -7.22 -16.83 7.93
CA HIS A 78 -8.46 -16.46 7.23
C HIS A 78 -8.32 -15.16 6.43
N PHE A 79 -7.55 -14.20 6.94
CA PHE A 79 -7.36 -12.92 6.24
C PHE A 79 -6.50 -13.07 4.97
N ILE A 80 -5.48 -13.94 5.00
CA ILE A 80 -4.61 -14.19 3.84
C ILE A 80 -5.41 -14.79 2.66
N SER A 81 -6.41 -15.64 2.91
CA SER A 81 -7.19 -16.28 1.85
C SER A 81 -8.12 -15.29 1.14
N GLU A 82 -8.74 -14.35 1.86
CA GLU A 82 -9.63 -13.34 1.28
C GLU A 82 -8.89 -12.27 0.47
N GLN A 83 -7.73 -11.81 0.96
CA GLN A 83 -7.02 -10.70 0.32
C GLN A 83 -6.35 -11.10 -1.00
N LYS A 84 -5.98 -12.37 -1.21
CA LYS A 84 -5.37 -12.85 -2.47
C LYS A 84 -6.21 -12.46 -3.69
N SER A 85 -7.53 -12.60 -3.63
CA SER A 85 -8.43 -12.29 -4.75
C SER A 85 -8.49 -10.79 -5.07
N HIS A 86 -8.44 -9.92 -4.06
CA HIS A 86 -8.49 -8.46 -4.22
C HIS A 86 -7.14 -7.86 -4.66
N PHE A 87 -6.02 -8.46 -4.24
CA PHE A 87 -4.67 -8.05 -4.61
C PHE A 87 -4.30 -8.44 -6.04
N PHE A 88 -4.68 -9.64 -6.49
CA PHE A 88 -4.34 -10.13 -7.83
C PHE A 88 -5.23 -9.57 -8.95
N ALA A 89 -6.48 -9.18 -8.66
CA ALA A 89 -7.43 -8.76 -9.69
C ALA A 89 -7.02 -7.50 -10.47
N HIS A 90 -6.12 -6.65 -9.93
CA HIS A 90 -5.73 -5.39 -10.57
C HIS A 90 -4.32 -5.38 -11.18
N SER A 91 -3.54 -6.46 -11.05
CA SER A 91 -2.15 -6.53 -11.57
C SER A 91 -1.99 -7.31 -12.88
N PHE A 92 -3.05 -7.91 -13.42
CA PHE A 92 -3.04 -8.52 -14.76
C PHE A 92 -3.81 -7.66 -15.77
N ARG A 93 -3.24 -6.52 -16.16
CA ARG A 93 -3.42 -6.13 -17.57
C ARG A 93 -2.55 -7.10 -18.36
N LYS A 94 -3.17 -8.04 -19.09
CA LYS A 94 -2.46 -8.81 -20.13
C LYS A 94 -1.64 -7.80 -20.95
N PRO A 95 -0.37 -8.06 -21.26
CA PRO A 95 0.33 -7.25 -22.25
C PRO A 95 -0.55 -7.26 -23.51
N SER A 96 -0.93 -6.08 -23.98
CA SER A 96 -1.46 -5.94 -25.33
C SER A 96 -0.42 -6.54 -26.27
N PRO A 97 -0.80 -7.41 -27.22
CA PRO A 97 0.14 -7.86 -28.24
C PRO A 97 0.58 -6.61 -29.02
N LEU A 98 1.81 -6.17 -28.77
CA LEU A 98 2.50 -5.18 -29.58
C LEU A 98 3.28 -5.99 -30.61
N PHE A 99 2.68 -6.12 -31.79
CA PHE A 99 3.11 -6.92 -32.95
C PHE A 99 3.09 -8.44 -32.78
#